data_AF-A0A954DJ42-F1
#
_entry.id   AF-A0A954DJ42-F1
#
_cell.length_a   1.000
_cell.length_b   1.000
_cell.length_c   1.000
_cell.angle_alpha   90.00
_cell.angle_beta   90.00
_cell.angle_gamma   90.00
#
_symmetry.space_group_name_H-M   'P 1'
#
loop_
_entity.id
_entity.type
_entity.pdbx_description
1 polymer ?
#
loop_
_entity_poly.entity_id
_entity_poly.type
_entity_poly.pdbx_seq_one_letter_code
_entity_poly.pdbx_strand_id
1 'polypeptide(L)'
;FTPPAGVLSETTIADFDGDGDVDLVYFEVVNLKIGLVIEENGMRQCTAPASAKIGSRLDIDYLARAGFATPGQATLSLLATNTAASAIPVLDFGRLGVDLATVILLPSVPHAVTTGKATLGLQIPNDPNLVSLRVHAQGLTLQNRRLRFTNVQSTLLVR
;
A
#
# COMPACT_ATOMS: atom_id res chain seq x y z
N PHE A 1 16.02 -26.78 4.41
CA PHE A 1 15.10 -27.22 3.35
C PHE A 1 15.97 -27.50 2.15
N THR A 2 16.07 -28.75 1.69
CA THR A 2 16.90 -29.11 0.54
C THR A 2 15.95 -29.31 -0.64
N PRO A 3 15.98 -28.45 -1.67
CA PRO A 3 15.06 -28.59 -2.78
C PRO A 3 15.35 -29.89 -3.57
N PRO A 4 14.33 -30.49 -4.22
CA PRO A 4 14.52 -31.64 -5.08
C PRO A 4 15.47 -31.31 -6.24
N ALA A 5 16.19 -32.33 -6.73
CA ALA A 5 17.16 -32.18 -7.82
C ALA A 5 16.51 -31.55 -9.06
N GLY A 6 17.10 -30.45 -9.56
CA GLY A 6 16.63 -29.72 -10.75
C GLY A 6 15.94 -28.38 -10.47
N VAL A 7 15.76 -28.00 -9.21
CA VAL A 7 15.28 -26.67 -8.81
C VAL A 7 16.47 -25.77 -8.48
N LEU A 8 16.68 -24.73 -9.28
CA LEU A 8 17.51 -23.60 -8.90
C LEU A 8 16.62 -22.57 -8.23
N SER A 9 16.96 -22.18 -7.00
CA SER A 9 16.30 -21.10 -6.28
C SER A 9 17.32 -20.06 -5.87
N GLU A 10 17.14 -18.83 -6.34
CA GLU A 10 17.87 -17.67 -5.85
C GLU A 10 16.89 -16.79 -5.09
N THR A 11 17.33 -16.26 -3.95
CA THR A 11 16.50 -15.44 -3.08
C THR A 11 17.21 -14.12 -2.86
N THR A 12 16.47 -13.03 -3.05
CA THR A 12 16.91 -11.68 -2.73
C THR A 12 15.93 -11.03 -1.77
N ILE A 13 16.46 -10.10 -0.99
CA ILE A 13 15.75 -9.44 0.09
C ILE A 13 15.96 -7.94 -0.10
N ALA A 14 14.90 -7.21 -0.39
CA ALA A 14 14.94 -5.76 -0.57
C ALA A 14 13.55 -5.15 -0.33
N ASP A 15 13.50 -3.82 -0.14
CA ASP A 15 12.27 -3.02 -0.10
C ASP A 15 11.87 -2.70 -1.55
N PHE A 16 11.02 -3.54 -2.14
CA PHE A 16 10.68 -3.45 -3.56
C PHE A 16 9.52 -2.49 -3.82
N ASP A 17 8.62 -2.33 -2.85
CA ASP A 17 7.46 -1.44 -2.97
C ASP A 17 7.67 -0.05 -2.34
N GLY A 18 8.79 0.14 -1.64
CA GLY A 18 9.24 1.42 -1.10
C GLY A 18 8.55 1.81 0.20
N ASP A 19 7.87 0.89 0.88
CA ASP A 19 7.20 1.15 2.16
C ASP A 19 8.18 1.15 3.36
N GLY A 20 9.47 0.90 3.09
CA GLY A 20 10.54 0.90 4.08
C GLY A 20 10.65 -0.42 4.82
N ASP A 21 10.04 -1.48 4.31
CA ASP A 21 10.14 -2.81 4.85
C ASP A 21 10.67 -3.84 3.86
N VAL A 22 10.97 -5.00 4.41
CA VAL A 22 11.79 -5.98 3.70
C VAL A 22 10.87 -6.97 3.05
N ASP A 23 10.85 -6.97 1.72
CA ASP A 23 10.18 -7.97 0.91
C ASP A 23 11.12 -9.14 0.60
N LEU A 24 10.52 -10.30 0.38
CA LEU A 24 11.21 -11.50 -0.06
C LEU A 24 10.91 -11.73 -1.53
N VAL A 25 11.96 -11.78 -2.35
CA VAL A 25 11.84 -12.18 -3.74
C VAL A 25 12.60 -13.47 -3.95
N TYR A 26 11.94 -14.47 -4.51
CA TYR A 26 12.61 -15.70 -4.87
C TYR A 26 12.23 -16.16 -6.27
N PHE A 27 13.21 -16.75 -6.94
CA PHE A 27 13.02 -17.42 -8.21
C PHE A 27 12.85 -18.91 -7.99
N GLU A 28 11.90 -19.50 -8.67
CA GLU A 28 11.74 -20.95 -8.72
C GLU A 28 11.83 -21.43 -10.16
N VAL A 29 12.72 -22.39 -10.41
CA VAL A 29 12.80 -23.09 -11.69
C VAL A 29 12.17 -24.47 -11.54
N VAL A 30 10.98 -24.66 -12.11
CA VAL A 30 10.28 -25.96 -12.15
C VAL A 30 10.05 -26.35 -13.60
N ASN A 31 10.58 -27.50 -14.04
CA ASN A 31 10.43 -27.98 -15.41
C ASN A 31 10.82 -26.94 -16.48
N LEU A 32 11.93 -26.22 -16.29
CA LEU A 32 12.42 -25.15 -17.17
C LEU A 32 11.50 -23.91 -17.27
N LYS A 33 10.49 -23.78 -16.41
CA LYS A 33 9.72 -22.54 -16.23
C LYS A 33 10.31 -21.74 -15.10
N ILE A 34 10.58 -20.46 -15.36
CA ILE A 34 11.05 -19.50 -14.36
C ILE A 34 9.83 -18.78 -13.80
N GLY A 35 9.57 -18.96 -12.51
CA GLY A 35 8.63 -18.15 -11.74
C GLY A 35 9.38 -17.13 -10.90
N LEU A 36 9.00 -15.86 -11.00
CA LEU A 36 9.36 -14.83 -10.03
C LEU A 36 8.22 -14.71 -9.03
N VAL A 37 8.51 -14.96 -7.75
CA VAL A 37 7.56 -14.74 -6.66
C VAL A 37 8.08 -13.61 -5.79
N ILE A 38 7.21 -12.62 -5.56
CA ILE A 38 7.44 -11.53 -4.61
C ILE A 38 6.47 -11.78 -3.46
N GLU A 39 7.01 -12.06 -2.28
CA GLU A 39 6.25 -12.09 -1.03
C GLU A 39 6.46 -10.76 -0.32
N GLU A 40 5.50 -9.87 -0.51
CA GLU A 40 5.36 -8.66 0.30
C GLU A 40 5.01 -9.08 1.73
N ASN A 41 5.72 -8.55 2.72
CA ASN A 41 5.50 -8.98 4.11
C ASN A 41 4.13 -8.51 4.67
N GLY A 42 3.46 -7.61 3.95
CA GLY A 42 2.10 -7.15 4.20
C GLY A 42 1.96 -6.31 5.47
N MET A 43 3.04 -5.72 5.99
CA MET A 43 3.01 -5.04 7.28
C MET A 43 2.48 -3.60 7.22
N ARG A 44 2.53 -2.92 6.07
CA ARG A 44 2.06 -1.54 5.85
C ARG A 44 1.53 -1.30 4.43
N GLN A 45 0.58 -2.13 4.00
CA GLN A 45 0.03 -2.03 2.65
C GLN A 45 -1.17 -1.10 2.58
N CYS A 46 -1.19 -0.20 1.61
CA CYS A 46 -2.34 0.56 1.16
C CYS A 46 -2.89 -0.09 -0.10
N THR A 47 -4.17 -0.44 -0.10
CA THR A 47 -4.85 -1.08 -1.22
C THR A 47 -6.14 -0.36 -1.53
N ALA A 48 -6.42 -0.21 -2.82
CA ALA A 48 -7.61 0.42 -3.35
C ALA A 48 -7.81 -0.15 -4.76
N PRO A 49 -9.05 -0.22 -5.26
CA PRO A 49 -9.29 -0.70 -6.61
C PRO A 49 -8.56 0.18 -7.63
N ALA A 50 -8.02 -0.44 -8.70
CA ALA A 50 -7.31 0.29 -9.76
C ALA A 50 -8.21 1.31 -10.48
N SER A 51 -9.53 1.10 -10.43
CA SER A 51 -10.53 2.05 -10.88
C SER A 51 -11.73 2.10 -9.94
N ALA A 52 -12.39 3.26 -9.89
CA ALA A 52 -13.61 3.45 -9.10
C ALA A 52 -14.61 4.31 -9.86
N LYS A 53 -15.90 4.02 -9.72
CA LYS A 53 -16.96 4.76 -10.41
C LYS A 53 -17.26 6.08 -9.70
N ILE A 54 -17.45 7.15 -10.46
CA ILE A 54 -18.03 8.38 -9.93
C ILE A 54 -19.43 8.09 -9.36
N GLY A 55 -19.82 8.79 -8.30
CA GLY A 55 -21.07 8.52 -7.58
C GLY A 55 -21.08 7.25 -6.71
N SER A 56 -19.98 6.49 -6.68
CA SER A 56 -19.85 5.31 -5.83
C SER A 56 -18.96 5.55 -4.61
N ARG A 57 -18.93 4.58 -3.70
CA ARG A 57 -18.00 4.54 -2.59
C ARG A 57 -16.66 3.93 -3.04
N LEU A 58 -15.57 4.65 -2.80
CA LEU A 58 -14.20 4.14 -2.87
C LEU A 58 -13.76 3.69 -1.49
N ASP A 59 -13.45 2.42 -1.33
CA ASP A 59 -12.82 1.90 -0.13
C ASP A 59 -11.30 1.85 -0.32
N ILE A 60 -10.59 2.47 0.62
CA ILE A 60 -9.13 2.44 0.73
C ILE A 60 -8.82 1.63 1.98
N ASP A 61 -8.13 0.51 1.78
CA ASP A 61 -7.74 -0.42 2.81
C ASP A 61 -6.29 -0.19 3.23
N TYR A 62 -6.07 -0.13 4.54
CA TYR A 62 -4.74 -0.14 5.15
C TYR A 62 -4.57 -1.45 5.90
N LEU A 63 -3.60 -2.23 5.49
CA LEU A 63 -3.34 -3.56 6.00
C LEU A 63 -2.06 -3.54 6.82
N ALA A 64 -2.20 -3.99 8.06
CA ALA A 64 -1.14 -4.67 8.76
C ALA A 64 -1.52 -6.15 8.75
N ARG A 65 -0.58 -7.04 8.40
CA ARG A 65 -0.81 -8.50 8.44
C ARG A 65 -1.52 -8.92 9.73
N ALA A 66 -2.46 -9.86 9.63
CA ALA A 66 -3.24 -10.31 10.78
C ALA A 66 -2.31 -10.76 11.94
N GLY A 67 -2.58 -10.25 13.15
CA GLY A 67 -1.73 -10.47 14.33
C GLY A 67 -0.57 -9.48 14.51
N PHE A 68 -0.27 -8.62 13.53
CA PHE A 68 0.75 -7.56 13.62
C PHE A 68 0.16 -6.18 13.93
N ALA A 69 -1.16 -6.04 13.85
CA ALA A 69 -1.82 -4.83 14.31
C ALA A 69 -1.75 -4.70 15.83
N THR A 70 -1.36 -3.52 16.29
CA THR A 70 -1.15 -3.25 17.73
C THR A 70 -2.34 -2.49 18.31
N PRO A 71 -2.68 -2.67 19.61
CA PRO A 71 -3.71 -1.85 20.25
C PRO A 71 -3.39 -0.36 20.10
N GLY A 72 -4.37 0.42 19.62
CA GLY A 72 -4.20 1.85 19.35
C GLY A 72 -3.52 2.18 18.02
N GLN A 73 -3.27 1.18 17.17
CA GLN A 73 -2.82 1.42 15.80
C GLN A 73 -3.89 2.13 14.97
N ALA A 74 -3.49 3.20 14.31
CA ALA A 74 -4.33 3.99 13.43
C ALA A 74 -3.51 4.51 12.25
N THR A 75 -4.19 4.79 11.15
CA THR A 75 -3.58 5.32 9.94
C THR A 75 -4.20 6.66 9.59
N LEU A 76 -3.38 7.69 9.46
CA LEU A 76 -3.77 8.96 8.85
C LEU A 76 -3.77 8.79 7.34
N SER A 77 -4.93 8.97 6.72
CA SER A 77 -5.11 8.79 5.29
C SER A 77 -4.74 10.06 4.51
N LEU A 78 -3.90 9.90 3.51
CA LEU A 78 -3.48 10.95 2.57
C LEU A 78 -4.07 10.62 1.20
N LEU A 79 -4.75 11.59 0.59
CA LEU A 79 -5.26 11.47 -0.78
C LEU A 79 -4.73 12.65 -1.61
N ALA A 80 -4.12 12.39 -2.75
CA ALA A 80 -3.55 13.40 -3.63
C ALA A 80 -3.99 13.18 -5.08
N THR A 81 -3.89 14.22 -5.92
CA THR A 81 -4.12 14.10 -7.37
C THR A 81 -2.84 13.86 -8.15
N ASN A 82 -1.68 14.07 -7.51
CA ASN A 82 -0.37 13.77 -8.07
C ASN A 82 0.47 12.93 -7.09
N THR A 83 1.43 12.17 -7.65
CA THR A 83 2.55 11.60 -6.90
C THR A 83 3.71 12.59 -6.82
N ALA A 84 4.54 12.48 -5.79
CA ALA A 84 5.82 13.17 -5.75
C ALA A 84 6.66 12.77 -6.97
N ALA A 85 7.42 13.72 -7.54
CA ALA A 85 8.29 13.46 -8.71
C ALA A 85 9.35 12.38 -8.43
N SER A 86 9.70 12.19 -7.17
CA SER A 86 10.49 11.07 -6.66
C SER A 86 10.06 10.80 -5.23
N ALA A 87 9.96 9.52 -4.86
CA ALA A 87 9.59 9.13 -3.49
C ALA A 87 10.61 9.71 -2.49
N ILE A 88 10.16 10.67 -1.68
CA ILE A 88 11.00 11.46 -0.79
C ILE A 88 11.28 10.63 0.47
N PRO A 89 12.54 10.25 0.76
CA PRO A 89 12.86 9.58 2.00
C PRO A 89 12.65 10.55 3.18
N VAL A 90 11.80 10.16 4.12
CA VAL A 90 11.57 10.88 5.36
C VAL A 90 12.17 10.04 6.49
N LEU A 91 13.21 10.58 7.13
CA LEU A 91 13.92 9.92 8.21
C LEU A 91 12.91 9.43 9.26
N ASP A 92 12.99 8.16 9.63
CA ASP A 92 12.09 7.47 10.57
C ASP A 92 10.63 7.28 10.15
N PHE A 93 10.24 7.70 8.95
CA PHE A 93 8.85 7.56 8.48
C PHE A 93 8.76 6.71 7.20
N GLY A 94 9.87 6.45 6.50
CA GLY A 94 9.84 5.72 5.23
C GLY A 94 9.76 6.70 4.07
N ARG A 95 9.07 6.35 2.97
CA ARG A 95 9.01 7.20 1.77
C ARG A 95 7.67 7.91 1.63
N LEU A 96 7.71 9.22 1.48
CA LEU A 96 6.56 10.02 1.07
C LEU A 96 6.46 10.00 -0.46
N GLY A 97 5.39 9.41 -0.98
CA GLY A 97 5.19 9.24 -2.42
C GLY A 97 4.07 10.07 -3.02
N VAL A 98 3.21 10.68 -2.20
CA VAL A 98 2.19 11.64 -2.65
C VAL A 98 2.74 13.07 -2.72
N ASP A 99 2.23 13.87 -3.64
CA ASP A 99 2.58 15.29 -3.74
C ASP A 99 1.86 16.12 -2.67
N LEU A 100 2.62 16.70 -1.75
CA LEU A 100 2.10 17.54 -0.66
C LEU A 100 1.38 18.81 -1.15
N ALA A 101 1.65 19.28 -2.38
CA ALA A 101 0.94 20.43 -2.94
C ALA A 101 -0.52 20.12 -3.30
N THR A 102 -0.84 18.83 -3.50
CA THR A 102 -2.19 18.37 -3.89
C THR A 102 -2.83 17.46 -2.86
N VAL A 103 -2.17 17.25 -1.71
CA VAL A 103 -2.64 16.33 -0.69
C VAL A 103 -3.83 16.91 0.08
N ILE A 104 -4.79 16.06 0.32
CA ILE A 104 -5.92 16.26 1.21
C ILE A 104 -5.74 15.27 2.36
N LEU A 105 -5.72 15.80 3.58
CA LEU A 105 -5.73 14.98 4.79
C LEU A 105 -7.14 14.47 5.04
N LEU A 106 -7.29 13.15 5.11
CA LEU A 106 -8.55 12.49 5.43
C LEU A 106 -8.54 12.02 6.90
N PRO A 107 -9.71 11.70 7.47
CA PRO A 107 -9.79 11.23 8.85
C PRO A 107 -8.90 10.01 9.10
N SER A 108 -8.32 9.92 10.29
CA SER A 108 -7.58 8.74 10.70
C SER A 108 -8.51 7.54 10.90
N VAL A 109 -8.11 6.37 10.41
CA VAL A 109 -8.87 5.13 10.58
C VAL A 109 -8.14 4.17 11.54
N PRO A 110 -8.81 3.65 12.59
CA PRO A 110 -8.21 2.68 13.49
C PRO A 110 -8.13 1.30 12.83
N HIS A 111 -7.05 0.56 13.10
CA HIS A 111 -6.93 -0.83 12.67
C HIS A 111 -7.69 -1.75 13.63
N ALA A 112 -8.47 -2.68 13.06
CA ALA A 112 -9.01 -3.79 13.84
C ALA A 112 -7.88 -4.76 14.17
N VAL A 113 -7.57 -4.96 15.46
CA VAL A 113 -6.44 -5.80 15.90
C VAL A 113 -6.54 -7.25 15.37
N THR A 114 -7.75 -7.78 15.25
CA THR A 114 -8.01 -9.16 14.84
C THR A 114 -7.71 -9.42 13.37
N THR A 115 -8.05 -8.48 12.48
CA THR A 115 -7.83 -8.61 11.03
C THR A 115 -6.60 -7.87 10.55
N GLY A 116 -6.11 -6.93 11.36
CA GLY A 116 -5.08 -5.96 11.02
C GLY A 116 -5.47 -4.96 9.94
N LYS A 117 -6.76 -4.90 9.58
CA LYS A 117 -7.30 -4.05 8.52
C LYS A 117 -7.95 -2.79 9.09
N ALA A 118 -7.71 -1.66 8.44
CA ALA A 118 -8.49 -0.43 8.55
C ALA A 118 -9.04 -0.08 7.16
N THR A 119 -10.28 0.41 7.08
CA THR A 119 -10.88 0.81 5.81
C THR A 119 -11.42 2.22 5.93
N LEU A 120 -10.96 3.10 5.04
CA LEU A 120 -11.55 4.41 4.81
C LEU A 120 -12.50 4.34 3.62
N GLY A 121 -13.79 4.62 3.85
CA GLY A 121 -14.75 4.77 2.77
C GLY A 121 -14.92 6.23 2.38
N LEU A 122 -14.63 6.56 1.13
CA LEU A 122 -14.83 7.87 0.54
C LEU A 122 -16.02 7.83 -0.42
N GLN A 123 -16.95 8.77 -0.29
CA GLN A 123 -17.99 8.97 -1.31
C GLN A 123 -17.40 9.79 -2.46
N ILE A 124 -17.37 9.22 -3.66
CA ILE A 124 -16.96 9.94 -4.86
C ILE A 124 -18.17 10.71 -5.38
N PRO A 125 -18.12 12.05 -5.52
CA PRO A 125 -19.21 12.81 -6.12
C PRO A 125 -19.55 12.30 -7.52
N ASN A 126 -20.83 12.33 -7.91
CA ASN A 126 -21.25 12.06 -9.27
C ASN A 126 -21.04 13.30 -10.16
N ASP A 127 -19.79 13.74 -10.27
CA ASP A 127 -19.37 14.89 -11.09
C ASP A 127 -18.63 14.39 -12.34
N PRO A 128 -19.15 14.66 -13.55
CA PRO A 128 -18.48 14.29 -14.81
C PRO A 128 -17.05 14.84 -14.95
N ASN A 129 -16.70 15.94 -14.27
CA ASN A 129 -15.35 16.51 -14.31
C ASN A 129 -14.31 15.64 -13.60
N LEU A 130 -14.74 14.65 -12.80
CA LEU A 130 -13.86 13.71 -12.12
C LEU A 130 -13.48 12.52 -13.01
N VAL A 131 -14.13 12.32 -14.16
CA VAL A 131 -13.80 11.21 -15.06
C VAL A 131 -12.37 11.36 -15.59
N SER A 132 -11.62 10.26 -15.59
CA SER A 132 -10.20 10.20 -15.93
C SER A 132 -9.25 10.88 -14.93
N LEU A 133 -9.76 11.45 -13.83
CA LEU A 133 -8.91 11.88 -12.73
C LEU A 133 -8.27 10.64 -12.09
N ARG A 134 -6.96 10.66 -11.94
CA ARG A 134 -6.24 9.69 -11.11
C ARG A 134 -6.06 10.28 -9.72
N VAL A 135 -6.41 9.49 -8.71
CA VAL A 135 -6.15 9.81 -7.32
C VAL A 135 -5.15 8.83 -6.75
N HIS A 136 -4.35 9.31 -5.81
CA HIS A 136 -3.26 8.56 -5.18
C HIS A 136 -3.48 8.55 -3.68
N ALA A 137 -3.54 7.36 -3.09
CA ALA A 137 -3.71 7.16 -1.67
C ALA A 137 -2.39 6.70 -1.05
N GLN A 138 -2.08 7.25 0.13
CA GLN A 138 -1.00 6.77 0.99
C GLN A 138 -1.47 6.89 2.45
N GLY A 139 -1.02 6.00 3.31
CA GLY A 139 -1.26 6.06 4.74
C GLY A 139 -0.02 6.50 5.50
N LEU A 140 -0.21 7.23 6.59
CA LEU A 140 0.79 7.37 7.64
C LEU A 140 0.31 6.60 8.88
N THR A 141 0.87 5.41 9.09
CA THR A 141 0.46 4.44 10.09
C THR A 141 1.25 4.60 11.38
N LEU A 142 0.55 4.72 12.51
CA LEU A 142 1.12 4.61 13.85
C LEU A 142 1.10 3.15 14.31
N GLN A 143 2.26 2.51 14.37
CA GLN A 143 2.41 1.13 14.85
C GLN A 143 3.55 1.06 15.86
N ASN A 144 3.32 0.48 17.05
CA ASN A 144 4.33 0.38 18.11
C ASN A 144 5.02 1.72 18.44
N ARG A 145 4.26 2.82 18.50
CA ARG A 145 4.75 4.20 18.73
C ARG A 145 5.70 4.74 17.64
N ARG A 146 5.75 4.09 16.47
CA ARG A 146 6.48 4.58 15.31
C ARG A 146 5.48 4.95 14.22
N LEU A 147 5.76 6.06 13.55
CA LEU A 147 5.02 6.49 12.38
C LEU A 147 5.74 5.95 11.14
N ARG A 148 5.01 5.36 10.21
CA ARG A 148 5.54 4.82 8.96
C ARG A 148 4.56 5.07 7.83
N PHE A 149 5.06 5.45 6.66
CA PHE A 149 4.28 5.51 5.45
C PHE A 149 3.99 4.11 4.94
N THR A 150 2.84 3.95 4.29
CA THR A 150 2.54 2.79 3.43
C THR A 150 3.11 3.03 2.03
N ASN A 151 3.02 2.03 1.16
CA ASN A 151 3.11 2.25 -0.28
C ASN A 151 2.03 3.23 -0.80
N VAL A 152 2.22 3.70 -2.05
CA VAL A 152 1.25 4.58 -2.75
C VAL A 152 0.38 3.74 -3.67
N GLN A 153 -0.93 3.87 -3.52
CA GLN A 153 -1.90 3.22 -4.38
C GLN A 153 -2.60 4.21 -5.29
N SER A 154 -2.76 3.85 -6.57
CA SER A 154 -3.39 4.72 -7.57
C SER A 154 -4.74 4.17 -8.04
N THR A 155 -5.75 5.03 -8.07
CA THR A 155 -7.10 4.71 -8.56
C THR A 155 -7.51 5.68 -9.65
N LEU A 156 -7.95 5.15 -10.80
CA LEU A 156 -8.54 5.95 -11.87
C LEU A 156 -10.06 6.10 -11.67
N LEU A 157 -10.57 7.32 -11.69
CA LEU A 157 -12.00 7.56 -11.63
C LEU A 157 -12.64 7.37 -13.01
N VAL A 158 -13.68 6.54 -13.06
CA VAL A 158 -14.39 6.16 -14.28
C VAL A 158 -15.89 6.41 -14.12
N ARG A 159 -16.64 6.31 -15.22
CA ARG A 159 -18.09 6.50 -15.23
C ARG A 159 -18.86 5.30 -14.64
#